data_AF-A0A970WC99-F1
#
_entry.id   AF-A0A970WC99-F1
#
_cell.length_a   1.000
_cell.length_b   1.000
_cell.length_c   1.000
_cell.angle_alpha   90.00
_cell.angle_beta   90.00
_cell.angle_gamma   90.00
#
_symmetry.space_group_name_H-M   'P 1'
#
loop_
_entity.id
_entity.type
_entity.pdbx_description
1 polymer ?
#
loop_
_entity_poly.entity_id
_entity_poly.type
_entity_poly.pdbx_seq_one_letter_code
_entity_poly.pdbx_strand_id
1 'polypeptide(L)'
;MKAVCACLKTPIGTCATHLKWKKNSLILSSENSAQAVTKNEEGRLISDKTGHLGYGLASMEYIIGMHKGFCDYRIENGCFVFEAVLPLAQTLKEVTAN
;
A
#
# COMPACT_ATOMS: atom_id res chain seq x y z
N MET A 1 -8.37 -19.42 1.59
CA MET A 1 -7.66 -18.12 1.56
C MET A 1 -8.70 -17.07 1.24
N LYS A 2 -8.97 -16.10 2.13
CA LYS A 2 -9.93 -15.03 1.86
C LYS A 2 -9.17 -13.82 1.34
N ALA A 3 -9.57 -13.32 0.18
CA ALA A 3 -9.07 -12.08 -0.39
C ALA A 3 -10.26 -11.14 -0.55
N VAL A 4 -10.11 -9.89 -0.11
CA VAL A 4 -11.10 -8.83 -0.33
C VAL A 4 -10.56 -7.96 -1.44
N CYS A 5 -11.39 -7.67 -2.43
CA CYS A 5 -11.08 -6.75 -3.52
C CYS A 5 -12.06 -5.60 -3.46
N ALA A 6 -11.54 -4.37 -3.48
CA ALA A 6 -12.31 -3.16 -3.69
C ALA A 6 -11.78 -2.50 -4.96
N CYS A 7 -12.66 -2.21 -5.92
CA CYS A 7 -12.29 -1.56 -7.17
C CYS A 7 -13.17 -0.33 -7.38
N LEU A 8 -12.54 0.81 -7.64
CA LEU A 8 -13.18 2.06 -8.00
C LEU A 8 -12.84 2.38 -9.46
N LYS A 9 -13.87 2.52 -10.29
CA LYS A 9 -13.74 3.01 -11.66
C LYS A 9 -13.95 4.52 -11.69
N THR A 10 -13.00 5.25 -12.26
CA THR A 10 -13.05 6.70 -12.46
C THR A 10 -13.03 7.01 -13.96
N PRO A 11 -13.33 8.25 -14.38
CA PRO A 11 -13.22 8.64 -15.79
C PRO A 11 -11.82 8.49 -16.39
N ILE A 12 -10.77 8.51 -15.56
CA ILE A 12 -9.36 8.52 -15.97
C ILE A 12 -8.65 7.17 -15.76
N GLY A 13 -9.33 6.17 -15.18
CA GLY A 13 -8.76 4.86 -14.90
C GLY A 13 -9.46 4.12 -13.78
N THR A 14 -8.93 2.96 -13.42
CA THR A 14 -9.38 2.12 -12.31
C THR A 14 -8.36 2.10 -11.19
N CYS A 15 -8.83 2.22 -9.95
CA CYS A 15 -8.04 1.94 -8.76
C CYS A 15 -8.56 0.66 -8.13
N ALA A 16 -7.74 -0.38 -8.07
CA ALA A 16 -8.08 -1.64 -7.44
C ALA A 16 -7.19 -1.86 -6.21
N THR A 17 -7.79 -2.30 -5.12
CA THR A 17 -7.10 -2.63 -3.88
C THR A 17 -7.48 -4.04 -3.47
N HIS A 18 -6.45 -4.85 -3.25
CA HIS A 18 -6.51 -6.24 -2.88
C HIS A 18 -5.96 -6.40 -1.47
N LEU A 19 -6.76 -7.00 -0.60
CA LEU A 19 -6.33 -7.40 0.72
C LEU A 19 -6.29 -8.93 0.77
N LYS A 20 -5.15 -9.49 1.15
CA LYS A 20 -4.94 -10.93 1.20
C LYS A 20 -4.29 -11.32 2.51
N TRP A 21 -4.89 -12.31 3.16
CA TRP A 21 -4.26 -12.97 4.30
C TRP A 21 -3.30 -14.06 3.82
N LYS A 22 -2.05 -14.03 4.28
CA LYS A 22 -1.05 -15.08 4.00
C LYS A 22 -0.19 -15.34 5.24
N LYS A 23 -0.24 -16.57 5.75
CA LYS A 23 0.45 -16.99 6.99
C LYS A 23 0.11 -16.04 8.15
N ASN A 24 1.10 -15.38 8.73
CA ASN A 24 0.96 -14.43 9.84
C ASN A 24 1.07 -12.97 9.36
N SER A 25 0.58 -12.71 8.14
CA SER A 25 0.69 -11.39 7.52
C SER A 25 -0.57 -11.04 6.74
N LEU A 26 -0.90 -9.77 6.79
CA LEU A 26 -1.87 -9.13 5.93
C LEU A 26 -1.11 -8.44 4.80
N ILE A 27 -1.49 -8.74 3.56
CA ILE A 27 -0.90 -8.16 2.36
C ILE A 27 -1.95 -7.23 1.75
N LEU A 28 -1.59 -5.97 1.58
CA LEU A 28 -2.38 -4.95 0.90
C LEU A 28 -1.66 -4.61 -0.41
N SER A 29 -2.29 -4.85 -1.54
CA SER A 29 -1.77 -4.46 -2.86
C SER A 29 -2.77 -3.49 -3.49
N SER A 30 -2.30 -2.36 -3.99
CA SER A 30 -3.13 -1.36 -4.67
C SER A 30 -2.53 -1.04 -6.03
N GLU A 31 -3.35 -1.02 -7.07
CA GLU A 31 -2.97 -0.67 -8.42
C GLU A 31 -3.86 0.45 -8.96
N ASN A 32 -3.26 1.40 -9.68
CA ASN A 32 -3.98 2.43 -10.41
C ASN A 32 -3.61 2.35 -11.88
N SER A 33 -4.62 2.18 -12.74
CA SER A 33 -4.45 2.10 -14.20
C SER A 33 -4.25 3.45 -14.88
N ALA A 34 -4.38 4.57 -14.16
CA ALA A 34 -4.08 5.89 -14.69
C ALA A 34 -2.57 6.04 -14.86
N GLN A 35 -2.14 6.61 -15.99
CA GLN A 35 -0.72 6.91 -16.21
C GLN A 35 -0.24 7.88 -15.14
N ALA A 36 0.63 7.39 -14.25
CA ALA A 36 1.20 8.18 -13.19
C ALA A 36 2.47 8.88 -13.68
N VAL A 37 2.45 10.21 -13.76
CA VAL A 37 3.69 10.99 -13.85
C VAL A 37 4.30 11.01 -12.46
N THR A 38 5.37 10.25 -12.29
CA THR A 38 6.12 10.22 -11.03
C THR A 38 7.43 10.97 -11.16
N LYS A 39 7.81 11.67 -10.09
CA LYS A 39 9.16 12.22 -9.93
C LYS A 39 9.83 11.47 -8.78
N ASN A 40 10.98 10.88 -9.09
CA ASN A 40 11.85 10.26 -8.11
C ASN A 40 13.06 11.18 -7.87
N GLU A 41 13.38 11.49 -6.62
CA GLU A 41 14.73 11.93 -6.24
C GLU A 41 15.23 11.01 -5.14
N GLU A 42 16.51 10.63 -5.22
CA GLU A 42 17.17 9.76 -4.23
C GLU A 42 16.43 8.45 -3.91
N GLY A 43 15.71 7.90 -4.90
CA GLY A 43 14.96 6.65 -4.77
C GLY A 43 13.61 6.80 -4.05
N ARG A 44 13.13 8.02 -3.82
CA ARG A 44 11.81 8.30 -3.23
C ARG A 44 10.92 9.08 -4.19
N LEU A 45 9.64 8.74 -4.19
CA LEU A 45 8.63 9.53 -4.89
C LEU A 45 8.38 10.85 -4.16
N ILE A 46 8.51 11.96 -4.88
CA ILE A 46 8.36 13.29 -4.30
C ILE A 46 6.98 13.87 -4.60
N SER A 47 6.39 14.45 -3.55
CA SER A 47 5.20 15.27 -3.65
C SER A 47 5.59 16.64 -4.18
N ASP A 48 5.11 17.02 -5.36
CA ASP A 48 5.11 18.42 -5.74
C ASP A 48 3.80 19.12 -5.30
N LYS A 49 3.81 20.45 -5.33
CA LYS A 49 2.64 21.29 -4.97
C LYS A 49 1.43 21.08 -5.89
N THR A 50 1.56 20.26 -6.94
CA THR A 50 0.47 19.86 -7.83
C THR A 50 -0.18 18.53 -7.45
N GLY A 51 0.23 17.91 -6.34
CA GLY A 51 -0.49 16.77 -5.75
C GLY A 51 -0.10 15.40 -6.31
N HIS A 52 1.02 15.30 -7.04
CA HIS A 52 1.51 14.03 -7.53
C HIS A 52 2.19 13.22 -6.41
N LEU A 53 1.52 12.16 -5.96
CA LEU A 53 2.05 10.89 -5.42
C LEU A 53 3.08 10.87 -4.26
N GLY A 54 3.32 11.94 -3.51
CA GLY A 54 4.29 11.89 -2.40
C GLY A 54 3.72 11.87 -0.97
N TYR A 55 2.77 12.74 -0.64
CA TYR A 55 2.31 12.87 0.77
C TYR A 55 1.59 11.62 1.29
N GLY A 56 0.70 11.06 0.46
CA GLY A 56 -0.02 9.83 0.80
C GLY A 56 0.93 8.65 1.00
N LEU A 57 1.95 8.53 0.14
CA LEU A 57 2.89 7.42 0.20
C LEU A 57 3.82 7.49 1.41
N ALA A 58 4.37 8.66 1.72
CA ALA A 58 5.21 8.84 2.92
C ALA A 58 4.42 8.56 4.21
N SER A 59 3.15 8.97 4.25
CA SER A 59 2.26 8.65 5.38
C SER A 59 2.03 7.14 5.50
N MET A 60 1.85 6.44 4.37
CA MET A 60 1.70 4.99 4.35
C MET A 60 2.97 4.27 4.80
N GLU A 61 4.15 4.66 4.30
CA GLU A 61 5.45 4.13 4.74
C GLU A 61 5.60 4.26 6.26
N TYR A 62 5.30 5.45 6.81
CA TYR A 62 5.35 5.70 8.24
C TYR A 62 4.40 4.79 9.03
N ILE A 63 3.11 4.74 8.65
CA ILE A 63 2.09 3.92 9.33
C ILE A 63 2.48 2.44 9.29
N ILE A 64 2.94 1.95 8.13
CA ILE A 64 3.35 0.55 7.97
C ILE A 64 4.58 0.23 8.83
N GLY A 65 5.56 1.14 8.87
CA GLY A 65 6.73 1.04 9.73
C GLY A 65 6.37 0.96 11.22
N MET A 66 5.39 1.75 11.68
CA MET A 66 4.89 1.70 13.06
C MET A 66 4.34 0.32 13.45
N HIS A 67 3.85 -0.44 12.48
CA HIS A 67 3.35 -1.80 12.66
C HIS A 67 4.39 -2.88 12.34
N LYS A 68 5.68 -2.53 12.27
CA LYS A 68 6.79 -3.43 11.89
C LYS A 68 6.56 -4.11 10.53
N GLY A 69 5.76 -3.49 9.68
CA GLY A 69 5.54 -3.91 8.31
C GLY A 69 6.62 -3.40 7.38
N PHE A 70 6.48 -3.77 6.11
CA PHE A 70 7.26 -3.21 5.01
C PHE A 70 6.35 -2.91 3.85
N CYS A 71 6.73 -1.96 3.01
CA CYS A 71 6.05 -1.66 1.77
C CYS A 71 7.04 -1.42 0.64
N ASP A 72 6.52 -1.59 -0.57
CA ASP A 72 7.19 -1.32 -1.81
C ASP A 72 6.22 -0.63 -2.76
N TYR A 73 6.75 0.11 -3.72
CA TYR A 73 5.98 0.74 -4.78
C TYR A 73 6.79 0.81 -6.05
N ARG A 74 6.10 0.65 -7.17
CA ARG A 74 6.70 0.61 -8.49
C ARG A 74 5.76 1.16 -9.54
N ILE A 75 6.34 1.52 -10.68
CA ILE A 75 5.56 1.80 -11.88
C ILE A 75 5.69 0.58 -12.80
N GLU A 76 4.55 -0.04 -13.11
CA GLU A 76 4.48 -1.22 -13.96
C GLU A 76 3.53 -0.91 -15.11
N ASN A 77 4.02 -0.94 -16.35
CA ASN A 77 3.25 -0.56 -17.55
C ASN A 77 2.58 0.83 -17.45
N GLY A 78 3.25 1.80 -16.82
CA GLY A 78 2.72 3.15 -16.59
C GLY A 78 1.68 3.25 -15.46
N CYS A 79 1.32 2.13 -14.84
CA CYS A 79 0.41 2.05 -13.71
C CYS A 79 1.20 2.13 -12.40
N PHE A 80 0.69 2.87 -11.42
CA PHE A 80 1.27 2.87 -10.08
C PHE A 80 0.80 1.63 -9.32
N VAL A 81 1.75 0.89 -8.76
CA VAL A 81 1.51 -0.29 -7.94
C VAL A 81 2.15 -0.06 -6.57
N PHE A 82 1.36 -0.27 -5.52
CA PHE A 82 1.78 -0.20 -4.13
C PHE A 82 1.50 -1.53 -3.45
N GLU A 83 2.47 -2.06 -2.72
CA GLU A 83 2.30 -3.28 -1.92
C GLU A 83 2.81 -3.06 -0.50
N ALA A 84 2.02 -3.50 0.47
CA ALA A 84 2.34 -3.43 1.87
C ALA A 84 2.12 -4.78 2.54
N VAL A 85 3.02 -5.15 3.42
CA VAL A 85 2.95 -6.35 4.24
C VAL A 85 2.97 -5.94 5.70
N LEU A 86 1.87 -6.24 6.38
CA LEU A 86 1.69 -5.99 7.80
C LEU A 86 1.78 -7.33 8.53
N PRO A 87 2.76 -7.53 9.43
CA PRO A 87 2.75 -8.69 10.30
C PRO A 87 1.56 -8.58 11.24
N LEU A 88 0.81 -9.66 11.35
CA LEU A 88 -0.20 -9.77 12.37
C LEU A 88 0.54 -10.07 13.66
N ALA A 89 0.51 -9.14 14.62
CA ALA A 89 1.03 -9.43 15.95
C ALA A 89 0.37 -10.73 16.44
N GLN A 90 1.13 -11.62 17.10
CA GLN A 90 0.53 -12.69 17.90
C GLN A 90 -0.21 -12.03 19.08
N THR A 91 -1.41 -11.50 18.83
CA THR A 91 -2.30 -10.98 19.87
C THR A 91 -2.96 -12.14 20.61
N LEU A 92 -2.17 -13.09 21.10
CA LEU A 92 -2.67 -14.33 21.74
C LEU A 92 -1.86 -14.74 22.99
N LYS A 93 -1.26 -13.78 23.72
CA LYS A 93 -0.69 -14.08 25.05
C LYS A 93 -1.13 -13.17 26.20
N GLU A 94 -1.82 -12.06 25.95
CA GLU A 94 -2.15 -11.10 27.02
C GLU A 94 -3.62 -11.11 27.46
N VAL A 95 -4.50 -11.86 26.78
CA VAL A 95 -5.95 -11.91 27.14
C VAL A 95 -6.33 -13.18 27.92
N THR A 96 -5.43 -14.16 28.06
CA THR A 96 -5.69 -15.39 28.85
C THR A 96 -4.90 -15.47 30.16
N ALA A 97 -4.32 -14.36 30.60
CA ALA A 97 -3.64 -14.25 31.90
C ALA A 97 -4.27 -13.12 32.72
N ASN A 98 -5.55 -13.25 33.07
CA ASN A 98 -6.22 -12.58 34.18
C ASN A 98 -7.37 -13.45 34.66
#